data_AF-A0A1T4M633-F1
#
_entry.id   AF-A0A1T4M633-F1
#
_cell.length_a   1.000
_cell.length_b   1.000
_cell.length_c   1.000
_cell.angle_alpha   90.00
_cell.angle_beta   90.00
_cell.angle_gamma   90.00
#
_symmetry.space_group_name_H-M   'P 1'
#
loop_
_entity.id
_entity.type
_entity.pdbx_description
1 polymer ?
#
loop_
_entity_poly.entity_id
_entity_poly.type
_entity_poly.pdbx_seq_one_letter_code
_entity_poly.pdbx_strand_id
1 'polypeptide(L)'
;METMKEIEGLVHLGSIQKFQNCMPQIRERIRNVPKKDVHRIKDLIASIKNKNCEIPEAPGLYFVGQWTEPQNLTLCTAESLEYKAIKGGWFDKKWEAVNEKLKRNSRLLYIGKAENLNDRVSCYMEFVDDIVKGKTSKKSHRGGRAICLLKEVPELEIFWFSLSGLDIDPEIVEKQLLLNYKAAHHDYPFANWRL
;
A
#
# COMPACT_ATOMS: atom_id res chain seq x y z
N MET A 1 -23.88 -21.33 -19.47
CA MET A 1 -22.54 -20.69 -19.38
C MET A 1 -22.61 -19.19 -19.72
N GLU A 2 -23.59 -18.73 -20.52
CA GLU A 2 -23.85 -17.30 -20.79
C GLU A 2 -24.37 -16.53 -19.56
N THR A 3 -25.26 -17.12 -18.76
CA THR A 3 -25.86 -16.51 -17.57
C THR A 3 -24.86 -16.10 -16.48
N MET A 4 -23.77 -16.87 -16.29
CA MET A 4 -22.73 -16.54 -15.31
C MET A 4 -21.90 -15.33 -15.73
N LYS A 5 -21.59 -15.19 -17.03
CA LYS A 5 -20.84 -14.04 -17.56
C LYS A 5 -21.64 -12.74 -17.53
N GLU A 6 -22.95 -12.82 -17.76
CA GLU A 6 -23.86 -11.68 -17.63
C GLU A 6 -24.00 -11.22 -16.18
N ILE A 7 -24.10 -12.16 -15.23
CA ILE A 7 -24.11 -11.86 -13.79
C ILE A 7 -22.77 -11.24 -13.36
N GLU A 8 -21.63 -11.79 -13.79
CA GLU A 8 -20.31 -11.20 -13.54
C GLU A 8 -20.18 -9.79 -14.12
N GLY A 9 -20.71 -9.55 -15.33
CA GLY A 9 -20.75 -8.23 -15.95
C GLY A 9 -21.61 -7.22 -15.19
N LEU A 10 -22.79 -7.62 -14.71
CA LEU A 10 -23.68 -6.77 -13.92
C LEU A 10 -23.11 -6.48 -12.52
N VAL A 11 -22.50 -7.47 -11.87
CA VAL A 11 -21.78 -7.30 -10.59
C VAL A 11 -20.59 -6.35 -10.76
N HIS A 12 -19.88 -6.45 -11.89
CA HIS A 12 -18.77 -5.56 -12.21
C HIS A 12 -19.23 -4.11 -12.44
N LEU A 13 -20.31 -3.91 -13.19
CA LEU A 13 -20.90 -2.59 -13.42
C LEU A 13 -21.41 -1.95 -12.13
N GLY A 14 -22.08 -2.73 -11.27
CA GLY A 14 -22.51 -2.27 -9.94
C GLY A 14 -21.34 -1.85 -9.06
N SER A 15 -20.24 -2.60 -9.11
CA SER A 15 -19.00 -2.29 -8.36
C SER A 15 -18.33 -1.00 -8.85
N ILE A 16 -18.30 -0.78 -10.17
CA ILE A 16 -17.77 0.46 -10.77
C ILE A 16 -18.63 1.65 -10.37
N GLN A 17 -19.95 1.53 -10.41
CA GLN A 17 -20.85 2.61 -10.03
C GLN A 17 -20.69 2.98 -8.55
N LYS A 18 -20.61 1.98 -7.65
CA LYS A 18 -20.34 2.21 -6.23
C LYS A 18 -19.02 2.94 -6.01
N PHE A 19 -17.97 2.54 -6.74
CA PHE A 19 -16.68 3.25 -6.71
C PHE A 19 -16.81 4.69 -7.16
N GLN A 20 -17.41 4.95 -8.32
CA GLN A 20 -17.58 6.31 -8.84
C GLN A 20 -18.33 7.21 -7.86
N ASN A 21 -19.35 6.69 -7.16
CA ASN A 21 -20.11 7.43 -6.16
C ASN A 21 -19.27 7.78 -4.91
N CYS A 22 -18.38 6.88 -4.48
CA CYS A 22 -17.54 7.09 -3.29
C CYS A 22 -16.26 7.90 -3.60
N MET A 23 -15.87 8.01 -4.87
CA MET A 23 -14.58 8.57 -5.25
C MET A 23 -14.31 10.02 -4.84
N PRO A 24 -15.28 10.95 -4.88
CA PRO A 24 -15.06 12.29 -4.36
C PRO A 24 -14.62 12.28 -2.89
N GLN A 25 -15.29 11.49 -2.06
CA GLN A 25 -15.00 11.36 -0.62
C GLN A 25 -13.66 10.66 -0.38
N ILE A 26 -13.33 9.63 -1.16
CA ILE A 26 -12.04 8.93 -1.08
C ILE A 26 -10.89 9.89 -1.46
N ARG A 27 -11.06 10.67 -2.55
CA ARG A 27 -10.07 11.68 -2.97
C ARG A 27 -9.89 12.76 -1.91
N GLU A 28 -10.98 13.20 -1.29
CA GLU A 28 -10.93 14.17 -0.20
C GLU A 28 -10.17 13.62 1.00
N ARG A 29 -10.47 12.39 1.45
CA ARG A 29 -9.74 11.71 2.53
C ARG A 29 -8.25 11.61 2.24
N ILE A 30 -7.88 11.28 0.99
CA ILE A 30 -6.49 11.21 0.53
C ILE A 30 -5.80 12.58 0.54
N ARG A 31 -6.46 13.64 0.06
CA ARG A 31 -5.87 15.00 0.00
C ARG A 31 -5.72 15.63 1.37
N ASN A 32 -6.64 15.31 2.29
CA ASN A 32 -6.74 15.95 3.59
C ASN A 32 -6.17 15.09 4.71
N VAL A 33 -5.30 14.11 4.42
CA VAL A 33 -4.61 13.34 5.44
C VAL A 33 -3.80 14.30 6.33
N PRO A 34 -4.13 14.44 7.62
CA PRO A 34 -3.39 15.31 8.51
C PRO A 34 -1.94 14.83 8.63
N LYS A 35 -0.97 15.76 8.69
CA LYS A 35 0.45 15.41 8.86
C LYS A 35 0.73 14.55 10.09
N LYS A 36 -0.07 14.69 11.14
CA LYS A 36 0.01 13.88 12.36
C LYS A 36 -0.36 12.39 12.16
N ASP A 37 -1.11 12.08 11.09
CA ASP A 37 -1.58 10.74 10.76
C ASP A 37 -0.68 10.07 9.68
N VAL A 38 0.42 10.75 9.32
CA VAL A 38 1.52 10.21 8.52
C VAL A 38 2.65 9.83 9.46
N HIS A 39 3.03 8.56 9.43
CA HIS A 39 4.02 8.01 10.34
C HIS A 39 5.22 7.50 9.56
N ARG A 40 6.44 7.80 10.01
CA ARG A 40 7.60 7.01 9.56
C ARG A 40 7.45 5.59 10.09
N ILE A 41 7.82 4.61 9.28
CA ILE A 41 7.71 3.19 9.62
C ILE A 41 8.41 2.87 10.94
N LYS A 42 9.63 3.39 11.16
CA LYS A 42 10.36 3.16 12.42
C LYS A 42 9.62 3.70 13.65
N ASP A 43 9.00 4.87 13.51
CA ASP A 43 8.29 5.55 14.60
C ASP A 43 6.95 4.86 14.86
N LEU A 44 6.28 4.38 13.80
CA LEU A 44 5.05 3.60 13.92
C LEU A 44 5.30 2.26 14.62
N ILE A 45 6.37 1.54 14.26
CA ILE A 45 6.76 0.29 14.93
C ILE A 45 6.94 0.52 16.43
N ALA A 46 7.63 1.59 16.83
CA ALA A 46 7.80 1.94 18.23
C ALA A 46 6.46 2.28 18.89
N SER A 47 5.62 3.05 18.20
CA SER A 47 4.32 3.50 18.73
C SER A 47 3.35 2.33 18.94
N ILE A 48 3.27 1.37 18.00
CA ILE A 48 2.44 0.16 18.15
C ILE A 48 2.91 -0.67 19.35
N LYS A 49 4.22 -0.88 19.50
CA LYS A 49 4.77 -1.65 20.64
C LYS A 49 4.50 -1.00 21.99
N ASN A 50 4.55 0.32 22.03
CA ASN A 50 4.27 1.10 23.23
C ASN A 50 2.76 1.37 23.43
N LYS A 51 1.90 0.88 22.53
CA LYS A 51 0.45 1.15 22.53
C LYS A 51 0.09 2.64 22.49
N ASN A 52 0.92 3.44 21.82
CA ASN A 52 0.79 4.90 21.68
C ASN A 52 0.31 5.31 20.28
N CYS A 53 -0.31 4.39 19.52
CA CYS A 53 -0.89 4.67 18.22
C CYS A 53 -2.22 3.95 18.11
N GLU A 54 -3.26 4.70 17.73
CA GLU A 54 -4.59 4.16 17.48
C GLU A 54 -4.77 3.94 15.98
N ILE A 55 -4.83 2.67 15.58
CA ILE A 55 -5.18 2.26 14.23
C ILE A 55 -6.63 1.75 14.29
N PRO A 56 -7.54 2.26 13.45
CA PRO A 56 -8.95 1.92 13.53
C PRO A 56 -9.18 0.43 13.23
N GLU A 57 -10.08 -0.20 13.97
CA GLU A 57 -10.57 -1.55 13.72
C GLU A 57 -11.68 -1.51 12.65
N ALA A 58 -11.29 -1.14 11.43
CA ALA A 58 -12.23 -0.90 10.35
C ALA A 58 -11.65 -1.29 8.98
N PRO A 59 -12.51 -1.56 7.98
CA PRO A 59 -12.08 -1.73 6.60
C PRO A 59 -11.48 -0.41 6.09
N GLY A 60 -10.44 -0.49 5.28
CA GLY A 60 -9.80 0.70 4.78
C GLY A 60 -8.59 0.46 3.88
N LEU A 61 -7.89 1.55 3.60
CA LEU A 61 -6.70 1.55 2.77
C LEU A 61 -5.51 2.11 3.55
N TYR A 62 -4.31 1.63 3.20
CA TYR A 62 -3.05 2.17 3.69
C TYR A 62 -2.08 2.35 2.53
N PHE A 63 -1.21 3.32 2.66
CA PHE A 63 -0.29 3.77 1.62
C PHE A 63 1.11 3.79 2.21
N VAL A 64 2.10 3.34 1.44
CA VAL A 64 3.52 3.42 1.82
C VAL A 64 4.27 4.17 0.75
N GLY A 65 5.11 5.11 1.17
CA GLY A 65 5.86 5.94 0.23
C GLY A 65 6.84 6.87 0.92
N GLN A 66 7.27 7.88 0.19
CA GLN A 66 7.97 9.05 0.72
C GLN A 66 7.14 10.28 0.39
N TRP A 67 6.86 11.15 1.37
CA TRP A 67 6.14 12.40 1.17
C TRP A 67 6.99 13.58 1.64
N THR A 68 7.06 14.63 0.83
CA THR A 68 7.60 15.93 1.29
C THR A 68 6.51 16.76 1.98
N GLU A 69 5.25 16.59 1.56
CA GLU A 69 4.05 17.07 2.25
C GLU A 69 2.89 16.08 1.99
N PRO A 70 2.08 15.67 3.00
CA PRO A 70 0.98 14.70 2.82
C PRO A 70 -0.07 15.14 1.79
N GLN A 71 -0.35 16.44 1.77
CA GLN A 71 -1.29 17.12 0.85
C GLN A 71 -0.82 17.10 -0.61
N ASN A 72 0.48 16.88 -0.82
CA ASN A 72 1.09 16.68 -2.12
C ASN A 72 1.48 15.20 -2.22
N LEU A 73 0.46 14.33 -2.37
CA LEU A 73 0.60 13.05 -3.07
C LEU A 73 0.95 13.26 -4.56
N THR A 74 1.80 14.24 -4.83
CA THR A 74 2.50 14.48 -6.06
C THR A 74 3.79 13.67 -5.97
N LEU A 75 3.93 12.78 -6.94
CA LEU A 75 5.04 11.87 -7.06
C LEU A 75 6.34 12.65 -7.19
N CYS A 76 7.35 12.28 -6.43
CA CYS A 76 8.73 12.49 -6.81
C CYS A 76 9.50 11.20 -6.56
N THR A 77 10.79 11.33 -6.34
CA THR A 77 11.74 10.43 -6.94
C THR A 77 12.28 9.39 -5.95
N ALA A 78 12.25 8.11 -6.35
CA ALA A 78 12.89 6.99 -5.66
C ALA A 78 14.38 6.83 -6.02
N GLU A 79 14.94 7.77 -6.80
CA GLU A 79 16.36 7.79 -7.21
C GLU A 79 17.35 7.85 -6.03
N SER A 80 16.89 8.22 -4.83
CA SER A 80 17.74 8.27 -3.64
C SER A 80 17.68 7.02 -2.76
N LEU A 81 16.92 5.98 -3.14
CA LEU A 81 16.75 4.78 -2.31
C LEU A 81 17.81 3.73 -2.66
N GLU A 82 18.59 3.34 -1.67
CA GLU A 82 19.54 2.24 -1.77
C GLU A 82 18.85 0.89 -1.50
N TYR A 83 19.34 -0.18 -2.12
CA TYR A 83 18.71 -1.50 -2.00
C TYR A 83 19.61 -2.50 -1.28
N LYS A 84 19.00 -3.40 -0.51
CA LYS A 84 19.66 -4.55 0.10
C LYS A 84 19.66 -5.69 -0.91
N ALA A 85 20.85 -6.19 -1.25
CA ALA A 85 20.99 -7.43 -1.99
C ALA A 85 20.58 -8.60 -1.09
N ILE A 86 19.29 -8.96 -1.12
CA ILE A 86 18.78 -10.15 -0.43
C ILE A 86 18.90 -11.33 -1.37
N LYS A 87 19.84 -12.24 -1.09
CA LYS A 87 19.96 -13.51 -1.81
C LYS A 87 18.94 -14.52 -1.26
N GLY A 88 18.22 -15.18 -2.16
CA GLY A 88 17.35 -16.32 -1.89
C GLY A 88 15.85 -16.06 -2.06
N GLY A 89 15.11 -17.13 -2.37
CA GLY A 89 13.65 -17.17 -2.28
C GLY A 89 12.89 -16.45 -3.40
N TRP A 90 11.81 -15.76 -3.04
CA TRP A 90 10.96 -15.03 -4.01
C TRP A 90 11.71 -13.90 -4.73
N PHE A 91 12.75 -13.35 -4.09
CA PHE A 91 13.51 -12.19 -4.56
C PHE A 91 14.44 -12.52 -5.72
N ASP A 92 15.26 -13.57 -5.61
CA ASP A 92 16.15 -14.00 -6.68
C ASP A 92 15.40 -14.27 -7.98
N LYS A 93 14.21 -14.88 -7.87
CA LYS A 93 13.35 -15.20 -9.03
C LYS A 93 12.70 -13.98 -9.68
N LYS A 94 12.78 -12.80 -9.04
CA LYS A 94 12.13 -11.56 -9.49
C LYS A 94 13.10 -10.40 -9.63
N TRP A 95 14.40 -10.62 -9.45
CA TRP A 95 15.42 -9.58 -9.39
C TRP A 95 15.44 -8.65 -10.62
N GLU A 96 15.29 -9.19 -11.83
CA GLU A 96 15.22 -8.38 -13.05
C GLU A 96 13.99 -7.46 -13.05
N ALA A 97 12.80 -8.01 -12.75
CA ALA A 97 11.57 -7.22 -12.66
C ALA A 97 11.61 -6.21 -11.51
N VAL A 98 12.30 -6.54 -10.40
CA VAL A 98 12.57 -5.60 -9.32
C VAL A 98 13.38 -4.46 -9.88
N ASN A 99 14.55 -4.74 -10.46
CA ASN A 99 15.46 -3.74 -11.05
C ASN A 99 14.79 -2.85 -12.09
N GLU A 100 13.92 -3.39 -12.94
CA GLU A 100 13.17 -2.58 -13.89
C GLU A 100 12.21 -1.61 -13.20
N LYS A 101 11.50 -2.06 -12.15
CA LYS A 101 10.68 -1.17 -11.33
C LYS A 101 11.50 -0.20 -10.51
N LEU A 102 12.73 -0.55 -10.10
CA LEU A 102 13.63 0.36 -9.39
C LEU A 102 14.02 1.54 -10.25
N LYS A 103 14.24 1.31 -11.54
CA LYS A 103 14.55 2.36 -12.52
C LYS A 103 13.36 3.30 -12.76
N ARG A 104 12.16 2.96 -12.28
CA ARG A 104 10.95 3.76 -12.46
C ARG A 104 10.72 4.61 -11.22
N ASN A 105 10.70 5.92 -11.41
CA ASN A 105 10.59 6.90 -10.34
C ASN A 105 9.17 6.91 -9.74
N SER A 106 8.96 6.29 -8.59
CA SER A 106 7.68 6.36 -7.86
C SER A 106 7.85 6.65 -6.37
N ARG A 107 7.26 7.76 -5.91
CA ARG A 107 7.13 8.09 -4.48
C ARG A 107 6.09 7.23 -3.76
N LEU A 108 5.04 6.81 -4.47
CA LEU A 108 4.06 5.88 -3.94
C LEU A 108 4.55 4.46 -4.21
N LEU A 109 4.98 3.79 -3.16
CA LEU A 109 5.60 2.48 -3.28
C LEU A 109 4.57 1.37 -3.11
N TYR A 110 3.53 1.60 -2.31
CA TYR A 110 2.52 0.58 -2.05
C TYR A 110 1.15 1.19 -1.75
N ILE A 111 0.11 0.60 -2.32
CA ILE A 111 -1.28 0.75 -1.88
C ILE A 111 -1.71 -0.62 -1.35
N GLY A 112 -2.15 -0.68 -0.11
CA GLY A 112 -2.70 -1.87 0.51
C GLY A 112 -4.13 -1.67 0.98
N LYS A 113 -4.87 -2.77 1.05
CA LYS A 113 -6.23 -2.84 1.57
C LYS A 113 -6.30 -3.67 2.85
N ALA A 114 -7.31 -3.40 3.66
CA ALA A 114 -7.60 -4.16 4.86
C ALA A 114 -9.10 -4.25 5.09
N GLU A 115 -9.57 -5.42 5.53
CA GLU A 115 -10.89 -5.58 6.17
C GLU A 115 -10.86 -5.07 7.62
N ASN A 116 -9.69 -5.16 8.26
CA ASN A 116 -9.37 -4.56 9.54
C ASN A 116 -7.99 -3.89 9.44
N LEU A 117 -7.96 -2.56 9.47
CA LEU A 117 -6.74 -1.76 9.36
C LEU A 117 -5.77 -2.04 10.51
N ASN A 118 -6.25 -2.14 11.75
CA ASN A 118 -5.43 -2.43 12.92
C ASN A 118 -4.62 -3.73 12.73
N ASP A 119 -5.30 -4.82 12.39
CA ASP A 119 -4.67 -6.13 12.19
C ASP A 119 -3.66 -6.09 11.03
N ARG A 120 -4.08 -5.51 9.90
CA ARG A 120 -3.27 -5.52 8.68
C ARG A 120 -2.03 -4.65 8.81
N VAL A 121 -2.16 -3.43 9.32
CA VAL A 121 -1.04 -2.49 9.50
C VAL A 121 -0.11 -3.01 10.59
N SER A 122 -0.62 -3.51 11.72
CA SER A 122 0.20 -4.11 12.77
C SER A 122 0.99 -5.32 12.26
N CYS A 123 0.33 -6.23 11.54
CA CYS A 123 0.99 -7.39 10.90
C CYS A 123 2.08 -6.96 9.91
N TYR A 124 1.84 -5.89 9.15
CA TYR A 124 2.83 -5.33 8.23
C TYR A 124 4.02 -4.71 8.97
N MET A 125 3.79 -3.95 10.05
CA MET A 125 4.84 -3.36 10.87
C MET A 125 5.69 -4.41 11.60
N GLU A 126 5.07 -5.47 12.13
CA GLU A 126 5.78 -6.62 12.70
C GLU A 126 6.67 -7.30 11.66
N PHE A 127 6.13 -7.53 10.46
CA PHE A 127 6.90 -8.10 9.34
C PHE A 127 8.12 -7.24 9.03
N VAL A 128 7.94 -5.92 8.92
CA VAL A 128 9.03 -4.99 8.61
C VAL A 128 10.08 -4.98 9.73
N ASP A 129 9.66 -4.92 11.00
CA ASP A 129 10.57 -4.93 12.16
C ASP A 129 11.44 -6.18 12.19
N ASP A 130 10.86 -7.36 11.94
CA ASP A 130 11.59 -8.62 11.85
C ASP A 130 12.66 -8.56 10.76
N ILE A 131 12.28 -8.18 9.53
CA ILE A 131 13.20 -8.18 8.39
C ILE A 131 14.31 -7.13 8.56
N VAL A 132 13.98 -5.94 9.07
CA VAL A 132 14.98 -4.88 9.33
C VAL A 132 16.01 -5.35 10.37
N LYS A 133 15.59 -6.16 11.35
CA LYS A 133 16.47 -6.79 12.36
C LYS A 133 17.18 -8.05 11.88
N GLY A 134 17.06 -8.41 10.61
CA GLY A 134 17.69 -9.61 10.04
C GLY A 134 17.05 -10.92 10.50
N LYS A 135 15.82 -10.89 11.02
CA LYS A 135 15.07 -12.08 11.44
C LYS A 135 14.19 -12.60 10.32
N THR A 136 13.91 -13.91 10.36
CA THR A 136 12.84 -14.47 9.54
C THR A 136 11.49 -14.10 10.15
N SER A 137 10.64 -13.42 9.40
CA SER A 137 9.28 -13.15 9.85
C SER A 137 8.39 -14.37 9.66
N LYS A 138 7.57 -14.68 10.69
CA LYS A 138 6.50 -15.69 10.59
C LYS A 138 5.28 -15.18 9.82
N LYS A 139 5.19 -13.86 9.59
CA LYS A 139 4.11 -13.23 8.85
C LYS A 139 4.41 -13.29 7.35
N SER A 140 3.37 -13.53 6.54
CA SER A 140 3.50 -13.50 5.08
C SER A 140 2.90 -12.21 4.53
N HIS A 141 3.75 -11.26 4.13
CA HIS A 141 3.31 -10.00 3.53
C HIS A 141 4.00 -9.77 2.19
N ARG A 142 3.33 -10.06 1.07
CA ARG A 142 3.94 -9.99 -0.29
C ARG A 142 4.40 -8.58 -0.66
N GLY A 143 3.57 -7.56 -0.42
CA GLY A 143 3.99 -6.16 -0.63
C GLY A 143 5.15 -5.78 0.30
N GLY A 144 5.14 -6.31 1.52
CA GLY A 144 6.15 -6.02 2.52
C GLY A 144 7.51 -6.59 2.17
N ARG A 145 7.54 -7.78 1.53
CA ARG A 145 8.75 -8.37 0.98
C ARG A 145 9.43 -7.40 0.01
N ALA A 146 8.70 -6.87 -0.96
CA ALA A 146 9.25 -5.93 -1.92
C ALA A 146 9.73 -4.64 -1.25
N ILE A 147 8.92 -4.05 -0.37
CA ILE A 147 9.33 -2.85 0.39
C ILE A 147 10.63 -3.11 1.16
N CYS A 148 10.77 -4.25 1.85
CA CYS A 148 11.96 -4.60 2.62
C CYS A 148 13.26 -4.80 1.83
N LEU A 149 13.20 -4.75 0.49
CA LEU A 149 14.39 -4.66 -0.36
C LEU A 149 15.04 -3.28 -0.29
N LEU A 150 14.32 -2.24 0.13
CA LEU A 150 14.82 -0.89 0.29
C LEU A 150 15.65 -0.79 1.59
N LYS A 151 16.76 -0.06 1.58
CA LYS A 151 17.56 0.20 2.79
C LYS A 151 16.85 1.19 3.70
N GLU A 152 16.12 2.12 3.11
CA GLU A 152 15.43 3.23 3.76
C GLU A 152 14.04 2.86 4.25
N VAL A 153 13.65 1.57 4.25
CA VAL A 153 12.34 1.15 4.80
C VAL A 153 11.99 1.81 6.14
N PRO A 154 12.91 1.91 7.12
CA PRO A 154 12.62 2.60 8.38
C PRO A 154 12.22 4.09 8.23
N GLU A 155 12.72 4.76 7.20
CA GLU A 155 12.46 6.16 6.88
C GLU A 155 11.29 6.37 5.90
N LEU A 156 10.78 5.29 5.28
CA LEU A 156 9.54 5.38 4.53
C LEU A 156 8.41 5.76 5.47
N GLU A 157 7.42 6.40 4.89
CA GLU A 157 6.24 6.85 5.60
C GLU A 157 5.05 5.95 5.23
N ILE A 158 4.10 5.88 6.16
CA ILE A 158 2.82 5.19 6.00
C ILE A 158 1.69 6.06 6.56
N PHE A 159 0.55 6.05 5.87
CA PHE A 159 -0.71 6.55 6.39
C PHE A 159 -1.85 5.62 5.98
N TRP A 160 -2.99 5.77 6.64
CA TRP A 160 -4.21 5.01 6.34
C TRP A 160 -5.45 5.88 6.51
N PHE A 161 -6.56 5.41 5.94
CA PHE A 161 -7.88 5.92 6.29
C PHE A 161 -8.90 4.78 6.24
N SER A 162 -9.85 4.84 7.16
CA SER A 162 -11.00 3.94 7.19
C SER A 162 -11.93 4.24 6.00
N LEU A 163 -12.57 3.20 5.46
CA LEU A 163 -13.69 3.27 4.52
C LEU A 163 -15.04 3.11 5.23
N SER A 164 -15.08 3.06 6.57
CA SER A 164 -16.32 3.07 7.34
C SER A 164 -17.24 4.22 6.91
N GLY A 165 -18.53 3.91 6.85
CA GLY A 165 -19.56 4.82 6.35
C GLY A 165 -19.65 4.90 4.82
N LEU A 166 -18.78 4.21 4.08
CA LEU A 166 -18.89 4.02 2.63
C LEU A 166 -19.36 2.59 2.35
N ASP A 167 -20.43 2.44 1.58
CA ASP A 167 -20.89 1.12 1.10
C ASP A 167 -20.00 0.65 -0.06
N ILE A 168 -18.73 0.37 0.23
CA ILE A 168 -17.75 -0.08 -0.76
C ILE A 168 -16.70 -1.02 -0.16
N ASP A 169 -16.40 -2.07 -0.89
CA ASP A 169 -15.34 -3.03 -0.55
C ASP A 169 -13.95 -2.39 -0.75
N PRO A 170 -13.04 -2.43 0.25
CA PRO A 170 -11.65 -2.02 0.12
C PRO A 170 -10.93 -2.63 -1.10
N GLU A 171 -11.26 -3.86 -1.49
CA GLU A 171 -10.74 -4.52 -2.69
C GLU A 171 -11.10 -3.78 -3.98
N ILE A 172 -12.35 -3.36 -4.11
CA ILE A 172 -12.79 -2.60 -5.27
C ILE A 172 -12.03 -1.27 -5.35
N VAL A 173 -11.91 -0.58 -4.20
CA VAL A 173 -11.20 0.71 -4.15
C VAL A 173 -9.72 0.53 -4.48
N GLU A 174 -9.01 -0.40 -3.84
CA GLU A 174 -7.59 -0.66 -4.09
C GLU A 174 -7.34 -1.00 -5.56
N LYS A 175 -8.10 -1.95 -6.12
CA LYS A 175 -7.97 -2.35 -7.52
C LYS A 175 -8.11 -1.15 -8.46
N GLN A 176 -9.12 -0.31 -8.24
CA GLN A 176 -9.35 0.83 -9.11
C GLN A 176 -8.33 1.95 -8.92
N LEU A 177 -7.84 2.19 -7.69
CA LEU A 177 -6.72 3.10 -7.45
C LEU A 177 -5.44 2.61 -8.16
N LEU A 178 -5.17 1.31 -8.13
CA LEU A 178 -4.04 0.71 -8.85
C LEU A 178 -4.19 0.83 -10.37
N LEU A 179 -5.40 0.64 -10.91
CA LEU A 179 -5.67 0.85 -12.33
C LEU A 179 -5.49 2.31 -12.74
N ASN A 180 -6.00 3.24 -11.94
CA ASN A 180 -5.81 4.68 -12.18
C ASN A 180 -4.33 5.06 -12.13
N TYR A 181 -3.59 4.52 -11.16
CA TYR A 181 -2.14 4.70 -11.06
C TYR A 181 -1.43 4.17 -12.30
N LYS A 182 -1.74 2.94 -12.73
CA LYS A 182 -1.16 2.34 -13.93
C LYS A 182 -1.48 3.13 -15.20
N ALA A 183 -2.69 3.66 -15.33
CA ALA A 183 -3.06 4.49 -16.47
C ALA A 183 -2.23 5.79 -16.52
N ALA A 184 -1.93 6.40 -15.37
CA ALA A 184 -1.16 7.63 -15.28
C ALA A 184 0.37 7.43 -15.38
N HIS A 185 0.88 6.29 -14.95
CA HIS A 185 2.34 6.03 -14.81
C HIS A 185 2.85 4.86 -15.64
N HIS A 186 1.99 4.26 -16.46
CA HIS A 186 2.25 3.08 -17.30
C HIS A 186 2.65 1.80 -16.54
N ASP A 187 2.65 1.82 -15.20
CA ASP A 187 2.94 0.68 -14.34
C ASP A 187 2.28 0.84 -12.96
N TYR A 188 2.21 -0.25 -12.18
CA TYR A 188 1.76 -0.25 -10.79
C TYR A 188 2.85 0.25 -9.83
N PRO A 189 2.48 0.70 -8.61
CA PRO A 189 3.45 1.02 -7.56
C PRO A 189 4.45 -0.12 -7.33
N PHE A 190 5.64 0.24 -6.84
CA PHE A 190 6.79 -0.66 -6.71
C PHE A 190 6.44 -2.02 -6.05
N ALA A 191 5.74 -1.98 -4.92
CA ALA A 191 5.38 -3.16 -4.12
C ALA A 191 4.00 -3.75 -4.47
N ASN A 192 3.29 -3.17 -5.44
CA ASN A 192 2.07 -3.76 -6.00
C ASN A 192 2.44 -4.62 -7.22
N TRP A 193 2.75 -5.89 -6.95
CA TRP A 193 3.22 -6.88 -7.94
C TRP A 193 2.11 -7.59 -8.71
N ARG A 194 0.92 -6.99 -8.79
CA ARG A 194 -0.29 -7.60 -9.36
C ARG A 194 -0.95 -6.63 -10.32
N LEU A 195 -1.57 -7.12 -11.40
CA LEU A 195 -2.28 -8.41 -11.51
C LEU A 195 -1.46 -9.57 -12.03
#